data_AF-A0A953WPS9-F1
#
_entry.id   AF-A0A953WPS9-F1
#
_cell.length_a   1.000
_cell.length_b   1.000
_cell.length_c   1.000
_cell.angle_alpha   90.00
_cell.angle_beta   90.00
_cell.angle_gamma   90.00
#
_symmetry.space_group_name_H-M   'P 1'
#
loop_
_entity.id
_entity.type
_entity.pdbx_description
1 polymer ?
#
loop_
_entity_poly.entity_id
_entity_poly.type
_entity_poly.pdbx_seq_one_letter_code
_entity_poly.pdbx_strand_id
1 'polypeptide(L)'
;MTTALWTAFEAAAATGGALCARGGDPRRWIAEEWAAGGVSIDTRTLQRGEIFVALSDIRDGHEFVKSAFEKGASAALVARAPNDTPDGAPLLVVPDTLEGLRDLARAARMRNFGKRIA
;
A
#
# COMPACT_ATOMS: atom_id res chain seq x y z
N MET A 1 16.21 -1.48 15.47
CA MET A 1 15.46 -1.41 14.20
C MET A 1 14.00 -1.61 14.53
N THR A 2 13.13 -0.66 14.21
CA THR A 2 11.69 -0.78 14.43
C THR A 2 11.16 -1.87 13.51
N THR A 3 10.43 -2.85 14.03
CA THR A 3 9.78 -3.89 13.23
C THR A 3 8.79 -3.25 12.26
N ALA A 4 8.77 -3.70 11.01
CA ALA A 4 7.83 -3.23 10.00
C ALA A 4 6.38 -3.53 10.42
N LEU A 5 5.46 -2.60 10.12
CA LEU A 5 4.02 -2.82 10.30
C LEU A 5 3.46 -3.74 9.20
N TRP A 6 4.00 -3.64 8.00
CA TRP A 6 3.65 -4.46 6.85
C TRP A 6 4.89 -4.75 6.01
N THR A 7 5.09 -6.01 5.70
CA THR A 7 5.90 -6.43 4.54
C THR A 7 5.02 -6.53 3.30
N ALA A 8 5.65 -6.50 2.12
CA ALA A 8 4.95 -6.73 0.85
C ALA A 8 4.11 -8.01 0.85
N PHE A 9 4.66 -9.12 1.36
CA PHE A 9 3.98 -10.40 1.39
C PHE A 9 2.78 -10.41 2.35
N GLU A 10 2.94 -9.88 3.57
CA GLU A 10 1.83 -9.80 4.53
C GLU A 10 0.69 -8.92 4.02
N ALA A 11 1.02 -7.80 3.37
CA ALA A 11 0.02 -6.90 2.82
C ALA A 11 -0.72 -7.52 1.63
N ALA A 12 -0.02 -8.23 0.75
CA ALA A 12 -0.62 -8.98 -0.35
C ALA A 12 -1.50 -10.13 0.17
N ALA A 13 -1.01 -10.89 1.17
CA ALA A 13 -1.78 -11.97 1.78
C ALA A 13 -3.03 -11.45 2.51
N ALA A 14 -2.94 -10.29 3.18
CA ALA A 14 -4.08 -9.69 3.86
C ALA A 14 -5.17 -9.22 2.89
N THR A 15 -4.79 -8.63 1.76
CA THR A 15 -5.73 -8.01 0.81
C THR A 15 -6.13 -8.91 -0.35
N GLY A 16 -5.44 -10.03 -0.56
CA GLY A 16 -5.53 -10.82 -1.79
C GLY A 16 -5.03 -10.07 -3.05
N GLY A 17 -4.33 -8.94 -2.86
CA GLY A 17 -3.85 -8.08 -3.93
C GLY A 17 -2.61 -8.62 -4.63
N ALA A 18 -2.38 -8.14 -5.85
CA ALA A 18 -1.21 -8.47 -6.65
C ALA A 18 -0.08 -7.45 -6.38
N LEU A 19 1.14 -7.95 -6.14
CA LEU A 19 2.32 -7.12 -6.06
C LEU A 19 2.78 -6.73 -7.48
N CYS A 20 2.97 -5.44 -7.71
CA CYS A 20 3.25 -4.88 -9.02
C CYS A 20 4.34 -3.79 -8.98
N ALA A 21 5.08 -3.60 -10.08
CA ALA A 21 5.98 -2.46 -10.27
C ALA A 21 5.91 -1.96 -11.72
N ARG A 22 6.06 -0.65 -12.01
CA ARG A 22 6.01 -0.17 -13.41
C ARG A 22 7.31 -0.44 -14.18
N GLY A 23 7.18 -0.67 -15.48
CA GLY A 23 8.28 -0.88 -16.44
C GLY A 23 8.78 -2.32 -16.51
N GLY A 24 8.33 -3.19 -15.59
CA GLY A 24 8.82 -4.56 -15.51
C GLY A 24 8.07 -5.54 -16.41
N ASP A 25 8.77 -6.59 -16.85
CA ASP A 25 8.18 -7.80 -17.44
C ASP A 25 7.36 -8.55 -16.38
N PRO A 26 6.02 -8.71 -16.51
CA PRO A 26 5.14 -9.32 -15.50
C PRO A 26 5.54 -10.73 -15.04
N ARG A 27 6.43 -11.42 -15.75
CA ARG A 27 6.97 -12.74 -15.38
C ARG A 27 8.24 -12.66 -14.51
N ARG A 28 8.84 -11.48 -14.39
CA ARG A 28 10.11 -11.23 -13.68
C ARG A 28 9.90 -10.61 -12.30
N TRP A 29 8.66 -10.55 -11.83
CA TRP A 29 8.28 -9.77 -10.64
C TRP A 29 8.47 -10.63 -9.41
N ILE A 30 9.73 -10.75 -9.03
CA ILE A 30 10.08 -11.15 -7.68
C ILE A 30 9.59 -10.01 -6.77
N ALA A 31 8.78 -10.38 -5.80
CA ALA A 31 8.29 -9.53 -4.73
C ALA A 31 9.46 -9.02 -3.87
N GLU A 32 10.26 -8.09 -4.38
CA GLU A 32 11.36 -7.50 -3.62
C GLU A 32 10.82 -6.40 -2.68
N GLU A 33 10.24 -6.89 -1.59
CA GLU A 33 10.67 -6.58 -0.21
C GLU A 33 10.57 -5.14 0.31
N TRP A 34 9.59 -4.36 -0.14
CA TRP A 34 9.26 -3.17 0.63
C TRP A 34 8.71 -3.55 2.02
N ALA A 35 9.11 -2.75 3.00
CA ALA A 35 8.60 -2.77 4.35
C ALA A 35 8.05 -1.38 4.68
N ALA A 36 6.90 -1.34 5.31
CA ALA A 36 6.25 -0.10 5.71
C ALA A 36 6.04 -0.05 7.22
N GLY A 37 6.34 1.11 7.82
CA GLY A 37 6.12 1.38 9.24
C GLY A 37 4.73 1.91 9.57
N GLY A 38 3.96 2.32 8.54
CA GLY A 38 2.66 2.95 8.70
C GLY A 38 1.82 2.87 7.44
N VAL A 39 0.61 3.42 7.53
CA VAL A 39 -0.38 3.49 6.44
C VAL A 39 -0.98 4.89 6.45
N SER A 40 -1.01 5.57 5.30
CA SER A 40 -1.61 6.89 5.13
C SER A 40 -2.54 6.92 3.92
N ILE A 41 -3.67 7.61 4.06
CA ILE A 41 -4.62 7.91 2.96
C ILE A 41 -4.46 9.35 2.43
N ASP A 42 -3.59 10.16 3.03
CA ASP A 42 -3.41 11.57 2.71
C ASP A 42 -1.92 11.87 2.51
N THR A 43 -1.55 12.27 1.29
CA THR A 43 -0.15 12.61 0.99
C THR A 43 0.35 13.81 1.79
N ARG A 44 -0.52 14.68 2.31
CA ARG A 44 -0.13 15.83 3.14
C ARG A 44 0.43 15.41 4.50
N THR A 45 -0.02 14.29 5.04
CA THR A 45 0.42 13.75 6.34
C THR A 45 1.33 12.54 6.20
N LEU A 46 1.47 11.99 4.98
CA LEU A 46 2.31 10.82 4.69
C LEU A 46 3.74 11.02 5.19
N GLN A 47 4.22 10.05 5.95
CA GLN A 47 5.60 9.96 6.39
C GLN A 47 6.41 9.03 5.48
N ARG A 48 7.72 9.25 5.44
CA ARG A 48 8.64 8.35 4.72
C ARG A 48 8.52 6.93 5.30
N GLY A 49 8.38 5.95 4.42
CA GLY A 49 8.28 4.55 4.81
C GLY A 49 6.86 4.05 5.09
N GLU A 50 5.82 4.81 4.72
CA GLU A 50 4.42 4.37 4.84
C GLU A 50 3.87 3.79 3.53
N ILE A 51 2.82 2.98 3.63
CA ILE A 51 1.96 2.65 2.49
C ILE A 51 1.02 3.82 2.24
N PHE A 52 0.99 4.34 1.02
CA PHE A 52 -0.07 5.26 0.59
C PHE A 52 -1.29 4.49 0.10
N VAL A 53 -2.49 4.86 0.51
CA VAL A 53 -3.73 4.22 0.06
C VAL A 53 -4.53 5.17 -0.82
N ALA A 54 -4.65 4.83 -2.10
CA ALA A 54 -5.34 5.62 -3.10
C ALA A 54 -6.87 5.43 -3.04
N LEU A 55 -7.52 5.98 -2.01
CA LEU A 55 -8.98 5.97 -1.90
C LEU A 55 -9.62 6.87 -2.99
N SER A 56 -10.73 6.42 -3.57
CA SER A 56 -11.54 7.24 -4.47
C SER A 56 -12.74 7.80 -3.70
N ASP A 57 -12.75 9.12 -3.48
CA ASP A 57 -13.85 9.86 -2.85
C ASP A 57 -14.09 11.16 -3.65
N ILE A 58 -14.33 12.31 -2.99
CA ILE A 58 -14.46 13.64 -3.63
C ILE A 58 -13.33 13.92 -4.65
N ARG A 59 -12.11 13.46 -4.36
CA ARG A 59 -11.00 13.43 -5.30
C ARG A 59 -10.47 12.01 -5.43
N ASP A 60 -9.97 11.68 -6.61
CA ASP A 60 -9.37 10.37 -6.83
C ASP A 60 -7.94 10.32 -6.24
N GLY A 61 -7.76 9.52 -5.19
CA GLY A 61 -6.48 9.28 -4.53
C GLY A 61 -5.36 8.81 -5.48
N HIS A 62 -5.73 8.18 -6.61
CA HIS A 62 -4.79 7.68 -7.61
C HIS A 62 -3.98 8.80 -8.26
N GLU A 63 -4.54 10.01 -8.36
CA GLU A 63 -3.85 11.21 -8.88
C GLU A 63 -2.66 11.62 -8.00
N PHE A 64 -2.62 11.17 -6.75
CA PHE A 64 -1.56 11.54 -5.79
C PHE A 64 -0.49 10.47 -5.61
N VAL A 65 -0.58 9.33 -6.32
CA VAL A 65 0.37 8.22 -6.18
C VAL A 65 1.79 8.65 -6.49
N LYS A 66 1.99 9.43 -7.56
CA LYS A 66 3.32 9.99 -7.88
C LYS A 66 3.86 10.85 -6.74
N SER A 67 3.04 11.76 -6.21
CA SER A 67 3.41 12.62 -5.09
C SER A 67 3.71 11.83 -3.81
N ALA A 68 3.00 10.73 -3.56
CA ALA A 68 3.28 9.85 -2.44
C ALA A 68 4.69 9.23 -2.52
N PHE A 69 5.11 8.77 -3.70
CA PHE A 69 6.46 8.25 -3.91
C PHE A 69 7.53 9.35 -3.80
N GLU A 70 7.27 10.56 -4.31
CA GLU A 70 8.16 11.71 -4.13
C GLU A 70 8.38 12.05 -2.64
N LYS A 71 7.36 11.80 -1.79
CA LYS A 71 7.43 11.95 -0.33
C LYS A 71 8.05 10.74 0.40
N GLY A 72 8.41 9.69 -0.33
CA GLY A 72 9.08 8.51 0.21
C GLY A 72 8.15 7.43 0.75
N ALA A 73 6.94 7.30 0.18
CA ALA A 73 6.11 6.11 0.40
C ALA A 73 6.89 4.84 0.03
N SER A 74 6.77 3.80 0.86
CA SER A 74 7.37 2.49 0.58
C SER A 74 6.59 1.73 -0.51
N ALA A 75 5.28 1.94 -0.57
CA ALA A 75 4.39 1.34 -1.55
C ALA A 75 3.09 2.14 -1.68
N ALA A 76 2.30 1.84 -2.70
CA ALA A 76 0.94 2.34 -2.84
C ALA A 76 -0.09 1.21 -3.02
N LEU A 77 -1.15 1.21 -2.22
CA LEU A 77 -2.34 0.39 -2.41
C LEU A 77 -3.27 1.09 -3.40
N VAL A 78 -3.51 0.46 -4.55
CA VAL A 78 -4.20 1.08 -5.69
C VAL A 78 -5.20 0.11 -6.34
N ALA A 79 -6.27 0.65 -6.91
CA ALA A 79 -7.21 -0.11 -7.74
C ALA A 79 -6.69 -0.28 -9.17
N ARG A 80 -5.84 0.65 -9.61
CA ARG A 80 -5.21 0.67 -10.93
C ARG A 80 -3.84 1.33 -10.82
N ALA A 81 -2.90 0.94 -11.67
CA ALA A 81 -1.61 1.62 -11.78
C ALA A 81 -1.76 2.89 -12.67
N PRO A 82 -1.75 4.13 -12.14
CA PRO A 82 -2.24 5.35 -12.82
C PRO A 82 -1.82 5.57 -14.30
N ASN A 83 -0.73 6.29 -14.55
CA ASN A 83 0.02 6.37 -15.82
C ASN A 83 1.32 7.19 -15.65
N ASP A 84 1.39 7.98 -14.59
CA ASP A 84 2.49 8.85 -14.16
C ASP A 84 3.30 8.32 -12.95
N THR A 85 2.88 7.20 -12.37
CA THR A 85 3.66 6.42 -11.40
C THR A 85 5.11 6.21 -11.86
N PRO A 86 6.11 6.47 -11.00
CA PRO A 86 7.51 6.21 -11.33
C PRO A 86 7.78 4.75 -11.71
N ASP A 87 8.73 4.54 -12.62
CA ASP A 87 9.20 3.19 -12.95
C ASP A 87 9.81 2.51 -11.72
N GLY A 88 9.53 1.21 -11.56
CA GLY A 88 9.95 0.43 -10.40
C GLY A 88 9.20 0.74 -9.09
N ALA A 89 8.24 1.68 -9.07
CA ALA A 89 7.51 2.01 -7.85
C ALA A 89 6.64 0.83 -7.36
N PRO A 90 6.71 0.43 -6.08
CA PRO A 90 5.96 -0.71 -5.58
C PRO A 90 4.47 -0.43 -5.43
N LEU A 91 3.65 -1.20 -6.13
CA LEU A 91 2.19 -1.14 -6.09
C LEU A 91 1.62 -2.43 -5.51
N LEU A 92 0.65 -2.29 -4.62
CA LEU A 92 -0.24 -3.37 -4.22
C LEU A 92 -1.58 -3.12 -4.92
N VAL A 93 -1.87 -3.92 -5.95
CA VAL A 93 -3.05 -3.75 -6.79
C VAL A 93 -4.19 -4.61 -6.25
N VAL A 94 -5.31 -3.99 -5.93
CA VAL A 94 -6.53 -4.64 -5.44
C VAL A 94 -7.73 -4.24 -6.29
N PRO A 95 -8.85 -4.97 -6.28
CA PRO A 95 -10.05 -4.53 -7.00
C PRO A 95 -10.69 -3.25 -6.43
N ASP A 96 -10.60 -3.04 -5.12
CA ASP A 96 -11.18 -1.90 -4.39
C ASP A 96 -10.23 -1.46 -3.26
N THR A 97 -9.81 -0.20 -3.25
CA THR A 97 -8.82 0.31 -2.28
C THR A 97 -9.38 0.52 -0.88
N LEU A 98 -10.67 0.80 -0.74
CA LEU A 98 -11.33 0.92 0.57
C LEU A 98 -11.44 -0.46 1.21
N GLU A 99 -11.82 -1.47 0.43
CA GLU A 99 -11.86 -2.84 0.93
C GLU A 99 -10.46 -3.36 1.24
N GLY A 100 -9.47 -3.10 0.39
CA GLY A 100 -8.07 -3.43 0.70
C GLY A 100 -7.58 -2.77 2.00
N LEU A 101 -7.95 -1.51 2.27
CA LEU A 101 -7.64 -0.86 3.56
C LEU A 101 -8.31 -1.55 4.74
N ARG A 102 -9.58 -1.95 4.59
CA ARG A 102 -10.31 -2.70 5.62
C ARG A 102 -9.69 -4.06 5.87
N ASP A 103 -9.22 -4.74 4.84
CA ASP A 103 -8.52 -6.03 4.95
C ASP A 103 -7.22 -5.91 5.73
N LEU A 104 -6.40 -4.89 5.43
CA LEU A 104 -5.23 -4.57 6.25
C LEU A 104 -5.64 -4.37 7.71
N ALA A 105 -6.69 -3.58 7.98
CA ALA A 105 -7.16 -3.35 9.34
C ALA A 105 -7.67 -4.63 10.04
N ARG A 106 -8.40 -5.51 9.35
CA ARG A 106 -8.86 -6.82 9.87
C ARG A 106 -7.68 -7.70 10.24
N ALA A 107 -6.72 -7.86 9.34
CA ALA A 107 -5.53 -8.66 9.56
C ALA A 107 -4.67 -8.08 10.70
N ALA A 108 -4.53 -6.75 10.78
CA ALA A 108 -3.87 -6.09 11.91
C ALA A 108 -4.60 -6.34 13.24
N ARG A 109 -5.94 -6.35 13.25
CA ARG A 109 -6.71 -6.65 14.47
C ARG A 109 -6.68 -8.13 14.85
N MET A 110 -6.52 -9.05 13.90
CA MET A 110 -6.37 -10.49 14.16
C MET A 110 -5.01 -10.83 14.78
N ARG A 111 -3.93 -10.17 14.35
CA ARG A 111 -2.58 -10.37 14.93
C ARG A 111 -2.34 -9.62 16.25
N ASN A 112 -3.31 -8.83 16.71
CA ASN A 112 -3.23 -8.10 17.98
C ASN A 112 -4.02 -8.83 19.09
N PHE A 113 -3.32 -9.31 20.12
CA PHE A 113 -3.92 -10.04 21.25
C PHE A 113 -4.40 -9.13 22.40
N GLY A 114 -4.37 -7.81 22.24
CA GLY A 114 -4.92 -6.87 23.23
C GLY A 114 -6.43 -7.05 23.45
N LYS A 115 -6.89 -6.78 24.68
CA LYS A 115 -8.31 -6.86 25.06
C LYS A 115 -9.17 -5.97 24.13
N ARG A 116 -10.28 -6.52 23.64
CA ARG A 116 -11.28 -5.79 22.84
C ARG A 116 -12.21 -5.03 23.80
N ILE A 117 -12.48 -3.76 23.51
CA ILE A 117 -13.56 -2.96 24.09
C ILE A 117 -14.10 -2.12 22.93
N ALA A 118 -15.41 -2.14 22.69
CA ALA A 118 -16.09 -1.43 21.61
C ALA A 118 -17.35 -0.76 22.17
#